data_AF-A0A5C1QJE6-F1
#
_entry.id   AF-A0A5C1QJE6-F1
#
_cell.length_a   1.000
_cell.length_b   1.000
_cell.length_c   1.000
_cell.angle_alpha   90.00
_cell.angle_beta   90.00
_cell.angle_gamma   90.00
#
_symmetry.space_group_name_H-M   'P 1'
#
loop_
_entity.id
_entity.type
_entity.pdbx_description
1 polymer ?
#
loop_
_entity_poly.entity_id
_entity_poly.type
_entity_poly.pdbx_seq_one_letter_code
_entity_poly.pdbx_strand_id
1 'polypeptide(L)'
;MKLTAEIKKEIQNAQEKQLKNILKLLSGSDRKALTAFLQSGQAPGSKAFKNLKPNVQKGILKLNMTNIEIMIKRTRNPITRWRYKIARFSYKSLLKGTKKELKKTKKKK
;
A
#
# COMPACT_ATOMS: atom_id res chain seq x y z
N MET A 1 -9.56 3.68 19.57
CA MET A 1 -9.35 5.12 19.27
C MET A 1 -10.17 5.46 18.03
N LYS A 2 -11.21 6.30 18.14
CA LYS A 2 -11.99 6.72 16.97
C LYS A 2 -11.17 7.75 16.18
N LEU A 3 -11.01 7.57 14.87
CA LEU A 3 -10.35 8.56 14.00
C LEU A 3 -11.23 9.81 13.92
N THR A 4 -10.65 10.99 14.13
CA THR A 4 -11.36 12.27 13.95
C THR A 4 -11.70 12.48 12.48
N ALA A 5 -12.76 13.25 12.19
CA ALA A 5 -13.19 13.54 10.82
C ALA A 5 -12.06 14.18 9.99
N GLU A 6 -11.26 15.05 10.60
CA GLU A 6 -10.09 15.67 9.98
C GLU A 6 -9.04 14.65 9.53
N ILE A 7 -8.71 13.68 10.39
CA ILE A 7 -7.74 12.64 10.07
C ILE A 7 -8.28 11.73 8.97
N LYS A 8 -9.58 11.41 8.99
CA LYS A 8 -10.23 10.65 7.91
C LYS A 8 -10.12 11.38 6.57
N LYS A 9 -10.40 12.69 6.55
CA LYS A 9 -10.29 13.53 5.34
C LYS A 9 -8.84 13.61 4.83
N GLU A 10 -7.86 13.75 5.72
CA GLU A 10 -6.44 13.74 5.36
C GLU A 10 -6.03 12.40 4.74
N ILE A 11 -6.44 11.28 5.35
CA ILE A 11 -6.18 9.93 4.82
C ILE A 11 -6.81 9.78 3.44
N GLN A 12 -8.08 10.15 3.28
CA GLN A 12 -8.79 10.04 2.02
C GLN A 12 -8.11 10.85 0.91
N ASN A 13 -7.82 12.13 1.15
CA ASN A 13 -7.17 13.00 0.17
C ASN A 13 -5.79 12.46 -0.25
N ALA A 14 -5.01 11.97 0.71
CA ALA A 14 -3.70 11.40 0.43
C ALA A 14 -3.80 10.08 -0.35
N GLN A 15 -4.76 9.22 -0.02
CA GLN A 15 -5.01 7.97 -0.71
C GLN A 15 -5.49 8.20 -2.15
N GLU A 16 -6.40 9.14 -2.37
CA GLU A 16 -6.87 9.49 -3.72
C GLU A 16 -5.72 10.02 -4.59
N LYS A 17 -4.91 10.93 -4.06
CA LYS A 17 -3.72 11.44 -4.77
C LYS A 17 -2.75 10.31 -5.11
N GLN A 18 -2.48 9.43 -4.15
CA GLN A 18 -1.57 8.30 -4.36
C GLN A 18 -2.13 7.28 -5.36
N LEU A 19 -3.43 6.99 -5.29
CA LEU A 19 -4.11 6.09 -6.22
C LEU A 19 -4.05 6.63 -7.65
N LYS A 20 -4.35 7.92 -7.86
CA LYS A 20 -4.20 8.58 -9.17
C LYS A 20 -2.79 8.42 -9.73
N ASN A 21 -1.77 8.62 -8.90
CA ASN A 21 -0.37 8.46 -9.31
C ASN A 21 -0.02 7.01 -9.67
N ILE A 22 -0.52 6.03 -8.90
CA ILE A 22 -0.31 4.60 -9.19
C ILE A 22 -0.98 4.23 -10.51
N LEU A 23 -2.24 4.63 -10.71
CA LEU A 23 -2.99 4.30 -11.93
C LEU A 23 -2.32 4.85 -13.19
N LYS A 24 -1.75 6.05 -13.13
CA LYS A 24 -0.97 6.63 -14.25
C LYS A 24 0.20 5.75 -14.69
N LEU A 25 0.80 5.01 -13.76
CA LEU A 25 1.98 4.17 -14.01
C LEU A 25 1.64 2.71 -14.37
N LEU A 26 0.38 2.31 -14.24
CA LEU A 26 -0.07 0.94 -14.53
C LEU A 26 -0.69 0.84 -15.93
N SER A 27 -0.48 -0.30 -16.57
CA SER A 27 -1.15 -0.70 -17.82
C SER A 27 -2.62 -1.04 -17.57
N GLY A 28 -3.45 -1.10 -18.62
CA GLY A 28 -4.89 -1.32 -18.49
C GLY A 28 -5.27 -2.60 -17.71
N SER A 29 -4.57 -3.71 -17.96
CA SER A 29 -4.81 -4.97 -17.23
C SER A 29 -4.36 -4.88 -15.77
N ASP A 30 -3.24 -4.23 -15.50
CA ASP A 30 -2.74 -4.02 -14.13
C ASP A 30 -3.64 -3.05 -13.33
N ARG A 31 -4.25 -2.06 -13.98
CA ARG A 31 -5.26 -1.17 -13.37
C ARG A 31 -6.50 -1.96 -12.93
N LYS A 32 -7.03 -2.82 -13.80
CA LYS A 32 -8.19 -3.67 -13.48
C LYS A 32 -7.88 -4.59 -12.30
N ALA A 33 -6.70 -5.22 -12.29
CA ALA A 33 -6.26 -6.07 -11.18
C ALA A 33 -6.10 -5.29 -9.87
N LEU A 34 -5.58 -4.06 -9.91
CA LEU A 34 -5.51 -3.19 -8.74
C LEU A 34 -6.90 -2.89 -8.18
N THR A 35 -7.82 -2.43 -9.02
CA THR A 35 -9.18 -2.06 -8.61
C THR A 35 -9.94 -3.26 -8.05
N ALA A 36 -9.87 -4.42 -8.72
CA ALA A 36 -10.50 -5.64 -8.25
C ALA A 36 -9.96 -6.07 -6.87
N PHE A 37 -8.65 -5.98 -6.67
CA PHE A 37 -8.07 -6.29 -5.36
C PHE A 37 -8.54 -5.31 -4.28
N LEU A 38 -8.60 -4.01 -4.58
CA LEU A 38 -9.07 -3.00 -3.61
C LEU A 38 -10.55 -3.20 -3.24
N GLN A 39 -11.39 -3.58 -4.20
CA GLN A 39 -12.81 -3.88 -3.96
C GLN A 39 -13.01 -5.18 -3.19
N SER A 40 -12.11 -6.15 -3.34
CA SER A 40 -12.22 -7.44 -2.65
C SER A 40 -12.05 -7.38 -1.12
N GLY A 41 -11.54 -6.26 -0.59
CA GLY A 41 -11.25 -6.10 0.84
C GLY A 41 -10.12 -7.00 1.36
N GLN A 42 -9.41 -7.72 0.48
CA GLN A 42 -8.32 -8.61 0.86
C GLN A 42 -7.13 -7.84 1.43
N ALA A 43 -6.49 -8.44 2.45
CA ALA A 43 -5.34 -7.84 3.09
C ALA A 43 -4.07 -7.96 2.22
N PRO A 44 -3.16 -6.95 2.26
CA PRO A 44 -1.81 -7.09 1.72
C PRO A 44 -1.07 -8.25 2.41
N GLY A 45 -0.47 -9.15 1.62
CA GLY A 45 0.18 -10.37 2.12
C GLY A 45 -0.68 -11.64 2.05
N SER A 46 -1.98 -11.52 1.74
CA SER A 46 -2.87 -12.65 1.44
C SER A 46 -2.42 -13.46 0.22
N LYS A 47 -3.00 -14.65 0.03
CA LYS A 47 -2.78 -15.47 -1.18
C LYS A 47 -3.19 -14.70 -2.45
N ALA A 48 -4.33 -14.00 -2.40
CA ALA A 48 -4.79 -13.13 -3.47
C ALA A 48 -3.75 -12.05 -3.82
N PHE A 49 -3.16 -11.41 -2.80
CA PHE A 49 -2.10 -10.42 -3.01
C PHE A 49 -0.85 -11.02 -3.66
N LYS A 50 -0.40 -12.19 -3.19
CA LYS A 50 0.81 -12.86 -3.71
C LYS A 50 0.67 -13.26 -5.18
N ASN A 51 -0.55 -13.54 -5.64
CA ASN A 51 -0.84 -13.89 -7.03
C ASN A 51 -0.86 -12.68 -7.98
N LEU A 52 -0.89 -11.45 -7.46
CA LEU A 52 -0.87 -10.25 -8.29
C LEU A 52 0.50 -10.05 -8.93
N LYS A 53 0.54 -9.36 -10.07
CA LYS A 53 1.80 -8.93 -10.67
C LYS A 53 2.58 -8.00 -9.71
N PRO A 54 3.93 -8.06 -9.71
CA PRO A 54 4.76 -7.24 -8.82
C PRO A 54 4.48 -5.73 -8.88
N ASN A 55 4.12 -5.20 -10.06
CA ASN A 55 3.76 -3.78 -10.23
C ASN A 55 2.48 -3.41 -9.48
N VAL A 56 1.47 -4.29 -9.53
CA VAL A 56 0.19 -4.12 -8.82
C VAL A 56 0.40 -4.26 -7.31
N GLN A 57 1.16 -5.29 -6.89
CA GLN A 57 1.55 -5.46 -5.47
C GLN A 57 2.23 -4.20 -4.92
N LYS A 58 3.16 -3.62 -5.68
CA LYS A 58 3.85 -2.37 -5.33
C LYS A 58 2.89 -1.19 -5.18
N GLY A 59 1.87 -1.09 -6.03
CA GLY A 59 0.81 -0.09 -5.92
C GLY A 59 0.04 -0.21 -4.60
N ILE A 60 -0.44 -1.42 -4.29
CA ILE A 60 -1.19 -1.72 -3.07
C ILE A 60 -0.37 -1.40 -1.82
N LEU A 61 0.88 -1.85 -1.76
CA LEU A 61 1.77 -1.60 -0.62
C LEU A 61 2.02 -0.10 -0.42
N LYS A 62 2.21 0.66 -1.51
CA LYS A 62 2.37 2.12 -1.45
C LYS A 62 1.12 2.82 -0.91
N LEU A 63 -0.07 2.42 -1.34
CA LEU A 63 -1.33 2.98 -0.88
C LEU A 63 -1.52 2.77 0.63
N ASN A 64 -1.24 1.55 1.12
CA ASN A 64 -1.33 1.21 2.54
C ASN A 64 -0.26 1.94 3.37
N MET A 65 0.96 2.09 2.86
CA MET A 65 2.01 2.86 3.53
C MET A 65 1.63 4.32 3.75
N THR A 66 0.98 4.97 2.78
CA THR A 66 0.53 6.36 2.93
C THR A 66 -0.40 6.53 4.14
N ASN A 67 -1.33 5.60 4.35
CA ASN A 67 -2.20 5.62 5.53
C ASN A 67 -1.40 5.47 6.83
N ILE A 68 -0.47 4.51 6.88
CA ILE A 68 0.36 4.27 8.06
C ILE A 68 1.21 5.49 8.41
N GLU A 69 1.75 6.20 7.42
CA GLU A 69 2.55 7.40 7.65
C GLU A 69 1.73 8.55 8.26
N ILE A 70 0.48 8.73 7.82
CA ILE A 70 -0.44 9.71 8.41
C ILE A 70 -0.82 9.29 9.84
N MET A 71 -1.10 8.01 10.06
CA MET A 71 -1.37 7.48 11.40
C MET A 71 -0.20 7.70 12.36
N ILE A 72 1.05 7.46 11.92
CA ILE A 72 2.26 7.73 12.74
C ILE A 72 2.38 9.22 13.08
N LYS A 73 2.07 10.11 12.14
CA LYS A 73 2.17 11.57 12.32
C LYS A 73 1.12 12.09 13.30
N ARG A 74 -0.11 11.55 13.24
CA ARG A 74 -1.26 12.03 14.04
C ARG A 74 -1.42 11.32 15.39
N THR A 75 -0.80 10.16 15.58
CA THR A 75 -0.89 9.42 16.84
C THR A 75 0.04 10.00 17.90
N ARG A 76 -0.55 10.59 18.96
CA ARG A 76 0.18 11.08 20.13
C ARG A 76 0.67 9.96 21.06
N ASN A 77 -0.13 8.89 21.22
CA ASN A 77 0.23 7.78 22.10
C ASN A 77 1.50 7.04 21.59
N PRO A 78 2.56 6.93 22.40
CA PRO A 78 3.84 6.37 21.97
C PRO A 78 3.76 4.87 21.63
N ILE A 79 2.99 4.09 22.39
CA ILE A 79 2.81 2.64 22.17
C ILE A 79 2.10 2.41 20.83
N THR A 80 0.98 3.11 20.62
CA THR A 80 0.22 3.01 19.37
C THR A 80 1.06 3.50 18.18
N ARG A 81 1.84 4.57 18.36
CA ARG A 81 2.78 5.07 17.35
C ARG A 81 3.85 4.04 17.02
N TRP A 82 4.38 3.33 18.02
CA TRP A 82 5.36 2.25 17.81
C TRP A 82 4.76 1.09 17.01
N ARG A 83 3.52 0.67 17.33
CA ARG A 83 2.79 -0.34 16.54
C ARG A 83 2.67 0.06 15.06
N TYR A 84 2.35 1.33 14.78
CA TYR A 84 2.32 1.81 13.40
C TYR A 84 3.71 1.87 12.75
N LYS A 85 4.77 2.18 13.50
CA LYS A 85 6.15 2.09 12.99
C LYS A 85 6.52 0.65 12.60
N ILE A 86 6.11 -0.36 13.38
CA ILE A 86 6.30 -1.78 13.03
C ILE A 86 5.52 -2.13 11.77
N ALA A 87 4.27 -1.70 11.68
CA ALA A 87 3.48 -1.90 10.47
C ALA A 87 4.21 -1.31 9.25
N ARG A 88 4.66 -0.05 9.33
CA ARG A 88 5.46 0.60 8.28
C ARG A 88 6.69 -0.22 7.90
N PHE A 89 7.39 -0.79 8.88
CA PHE A 89 8.55 -1.65 8.63
C PHE A 89 8.17 -2.94 7.88
N SER A 90 7.11 -3.63 8.31
CA SER A 90 6.59 -4.83 7.64
C SER A 90 6.24 -4.54 6.17
N TYR A 91 5.50 -3.47 5.90
CA TYR A 91 5.17 -3.05 4.53
C TYR A 91 6.41 -2.70 3.70
N LYS A 92 7.42 -2.06 4.30
CA LYS A 92 8.71 -1.81 3.63
C LYS A 92 9.45 -3.10 3.30
N SER A 93 9.40 -4.10 4.17
CA SER A 93 10.01 -5.41 3.93
C SER A 93 9.33 -6.12 2.76
N LEU A 94 8.00 -6.17 2.74
CA LEU A 94 7.21 -6.69 1.62
C LEU A 94 7.56 -5.96 0.31
N LEU A 95 7.67 -4.62 0.35
CA LEU A 95 8.03 -3.81 -0.81
C LEU A 95 9.45 -4.09 -1.33
N LYS A 96 10.40 -4.38 -0.43
CA LYS A 96 11.76 -4.79 -0.83
C LYS A 96 11.72 -6.16 -1.50
N GLY A 97 10.92 -7.10 -0.99
CA GLY A 97 10.70 -8.41 -1.60
C GLY A 97 10.17 -8.30 -3.03
N THR A 98 9.11 -7.52 -3.24
CA THR A 98 8.51 -7.33 -4.58
C THR A 98 9.45 -6.64 -5.57
N LYS A 99 10.28 -5.69 -5.10
CA LYS A 99 11.33 -5.07 -5.94
C LYS A 99 12.39 -6.07 -6.41
N LYS A 100 12.80 -7.01 -5.55
CA LYS A 100 13.77 -8.07 -5.93
C LYS A 100 13.19 -8.96 -7.02
N GLU A 101 11.93 -9.36 -6.89
CA GLU A 101 11.24 -10.16 -7.91
C GLU A 101 11.12 -9.43 -9.25
N LEU A 102 10.78 -8.15 -9.25
CA LEU A 102 10.76 -7.29 -10.45
C LEU A 102 12.11 -7.21 -11.16
N LYS A 103 13.22 -7.14 -10.41
CA LYS A 103 14.58 -7.11 -10.98
C LYS A 103 14.94 -8.45 -11.62
N LYS A 104 14.50 -9.58 -11.04
CA LYS A 104 14.72 -10.91 -11.63
C LYS A 104 13.93 -11.12 -12.92
N THR A 105 12.67 -10.69 -12.97
CA THR A 105 11.85 -10.82 -14.19
C THR A 105 12.41 -10.02 -15.35
N LYS A 106 13.04 -8.86 -15.08
CA LYS A 106 13.71 -8.04 -16.10
C LYS A 106 15.06 -8.60 -16.59
N LYS A 107 15.70 -9.50 -15.84
CA LYS A 107 16.97 -10.14 -16.26
C LYS A 107 16.75 -11.43 -17.07
N LYS A 108 15.54 -12.00 -17.04
CA LYS A 108 15.15 -13.22 -17.77
C LYS A 108 14.45 -12.95 -19.10
N LYS A 109 14.24 -11.68 -19.44
CA LYS A 109 13.79 -11.21 -20.75
C LYS A 109 14.97 -10.55 -21.44
#